data_AF-A0A2L0ENH3-F1
#
_entry.id   AF-A0A2L0ENH3-F1
#
_cell.length_a   1.000
_cell.length_b   1.000
_cell.length_c   1.000
_cell.angle_alpha   90.00
_cell.angle_beta   90.00
_cell.angle_gamma   90.00
#
_symmetry.space_group_name_H-M   'P 1'
#
loop_
_entity.id
_entity.type
_entity.pdbx_description
1 polymer ?
#
loop_
_entity_poly.entity_id
_entity_poly.type
_entity_poly.pdbx_seq_one_letter_code
_entity_poly.pdbx_strand_id
1 'polypeptide(L)'
;MSARPAPGAAPERILSREASGLRHLRWAREVQATLEAHVDHNPALADADREALRGEARALAAAVQALSGAVKPYRDFLERTRVRYRGRVRVAEHLVRASGAEGAARAHLEAALSELAAMEATQRRPLKEALSAEIDRLRERMAHMDARVAERLSAAFIESLYPPLTAGASRVADDGDPDDDATASPR
;
A
#
# COMPACT_ATOMS: atom_id res chain seq x y z
N MET A 1 34.23 3.76 -18.92
CA MET A 1 34.21 2.53 -18.10
C MET A 1 32.87 2.48 -17.38
N SER A 2 31.85 1.89 -18.01
CA SER A 2 30.55 1.67 -17.38
C SER A 2 30.63 0.46 -16.48
N ALA A 3 30.34 0.63 -15.20
CA ALA A 3 30.24 -0.47 -14.25
C ALA A 3 29.16 -1.45 -14.73
N ARG A 4 29.54 -2.72 -14.93
CA ARG A 4 28.58 -3.81 -15.09
C ARG A 4 27.79 -3.97 -13.79
N PRO A 5 26.45 -4.06 -13.83
CA PRO A 5 25.68 -4.40 -12.65
C PRO A 5 26.00 -5.83 -12.22
N ALA A 6 26.03 -6.06 -10.91
CA ALA A 6 26.34 -7.34 -10.28
C ALA A 6 25.29 -8.42 -10.65
N PRO A 7 25.71 -9.68 -10.84
CA PRO A 7 24.78 -10.79 -11.05
C PRO A 7 24.19 -11.21 -9.69
N GLY A 8 22.89 -10.96 -9.47
CA GLY A 8 22.19 -11.53 -8.30
C GLY A 8 21.06 -10.71 -7.67
N ALA A 9 20.78 -9.49 -8.11
CA ALA A 9 19.56 -8.80 -7.69
C ALA A 9 18.42 -9.17 -8.65
N ALA A 10 17.49 -10.01 -8.20
CA ALA A 10 16.21 -10.16 -8.89
C ALA A 10 15.62 -8.74 -9.06
N PRO A 11 15.18 -8.34 -10.27
CA PRO A 11 14.61 -7.02 -10.49
C PRO A 11 13.54 -6.73 -9.44
N GLU A 12 13.50 -5.48 -8.97
CA GLU A 12 12.55 -4.90 -8.03
C GLU A 12 11.10 -5.04 -8.56
N ARG A 13 10.57 -6.27 -8.59
CA ARG A 13 9.22 -6.60 -9.04
C ARG A 13 8.17 -6.36 -7.98
N ILE A 14 8.61 -6.38 -6.73
CA ILE A 14 7.75 -6.30 -5.55
C ILE A 14 7.79 -4.87 -5.03
N LEU A 15 6.61 -4.26 -4.93
CA LEU A 15 6.44 -2.93 -4.35
C LEU A 15 7.03 -2.89 -2.93
N SER A 16 7.73 -1.80 -2.59
CA SER A 16 8.30 -1.60 -1.24
C SER A 16 7.23 -1.76 -0.17
N ARG A 17 7.59 -2.36 0.98
CA ARG A 17 6.71 -2.48 2.16
C ARG A 17 6.27 -1.12 2.70
N GLU A 18 7.03 -0.07 2.42
CA GLU A 18 6.76 1.29 2.87
C GLU A 18 5.75 2.03 1.96
N ALA A 19 5.41 1.45 0.80
CA ALA A 19 4.41 2.03 -0.08
C ALA A 19 3.02 2.07 0.59
N SER A 20 2.21 3.05 0.22
CA SER A 20 0.86 3.17 0.79
C SER A 20 -0.01 1.96 0.42
N GLY A 21 -0.99 1.65 1.26
CA GLY A 21 -1.93 0.55 1.00
C GLY A 21 -2.67 0.70 -0.33
N LEU A 22 -2.91 1.94 -0.78
CA LEU A 22 -3.52 2.21 -2.08
C LEU A 22 -2.57 1.89 -3.25
N ARG A 23 -1.26 2.12 -3.09
CA ARG A 23 -0.25 1.71 -4.09
C ARG A 23 -0.16 0.18 -4.16
N HIS A 24 -0.15 -0.52 -3.01
CA HIS A 24 -0.22 -1.98 -2.99
C HIS A 24 -1.47 -2.52 -3.67
N LEU A 25 -2.64 -1.91 -3.42
CA LEU A 25 -3.89 -2.33 -4.02
C LEU A 25 -3.91 -2.13 -5.54
N ARG A 26 -3.40 -1.00 -6.04
CA ARG A 26 -3.28 -0.74 -7.48
C ARG A 26 -2.32 -1.73 -8.15
N TRP A 27 -1.12 -1.86 -7.60
CA TRP A 27 -0.12 -2.80 -8.10
C TRP A 27 -0.65 -4.25 -8.16
N ALA A 28 -1.31 -4.72 -7.10
CA ALA A 28 -1.87 -6.08 -7.08
C ALA A 28 -2.98 -6.30 -8.12
N ARG A 29 -3.78 -5.26 -8.41
CA ARG A 29 -4.81 -5.31 -9.47
C ARG A 29 -4.19 -5.38 -10.86
N GLU A 30 -3.09 -4.67 -11.10
CA GLU A 30 -2.37 -4.76 -12.38
C GLU A 30 -1.79 -6.17 -12.60
N VAL A 31 -1.19 -6.76 -11.56
CA VAL A 31 -0.70 -8.15 -11.63
C VAL A 31 -1.85 -9.11 -11.89
N GLN A 32 -2.97 -8.97 -11.19
CA GLN A 32 -4.17 -9.79 -11.41
C GLN A 32 -4.69 -9.66 -12.85
N ALA A 33 -4.86 -8.43 -13.34
CA ALA A 33 -5.35 -8.19 -14.70
C ALA A 33 -4.41 -8.77 -15.75
N THR A 34 -3.10 -8.71 -15.52
CA THR A 34 -2.09 -9.28 -16.42
C THR A 34 -2.14 -10.81 -16.45
N LEU A 35 -2.33 -11.43 -15.27
CA LEU A 35 -2.53 -12.86 -15.14
C LEU A 35 -3.80 -13.33 -15.88
N GLU A 36 -4.92 -12.61 -15.71
CA GLU A 36 -6.18 -12.86 -16.42
C GLU A 36 -6.01 -12.70 -17.94
N ALA A 37 -5.28 -11.67 -18.38
CA ALA A 37 -4.98 -11.47 -19.81
C ALA A 37 -4.16 -12.62 -20.40
N HIS A 38 -3.20 -13.19 -19.66
CA HIS A 38 -2.50 -14.40 -20.11
C HIS A 38 -3.45 -15.60 -20.22
N VAL A 39 -4.33 -15.79 -19.25
CA VAL A 39 -5.34 -16.86 -19.26
C VAL A 39 -6.28 -16.74 -20.46
N ASP A 40 -6.66 -15.54 -20.85
CA ASP A 40 -7.64 -15.33 -21.91
C ASP A 40 -7.02 -15.25 -23.31
N HIS A 41 -5.80 -14.70 -23.42
CA HIS A 41 -5.24 -14.29 -24.70
C HIS A 41 -3.91 -14.92 -25.09
N ASN A 42 -3.24 -15.68 -24.21
CA ASN A 42 -1.97 -16.31 -24.56
C ASN A 42 -2.18 -17.65 -25.31
N PRO A 43 -1.94 -17.73 -26.63
CA PRO A 43 -2.13 -18.97 -27.38
C PRO A 43 -1.05 -20.01 -27.09
N ALA A 44 0.08 -19.61 -26.48
CA ALA A 44 1.18 -20.51 -26.16
C ALA A 44 0.96 -21.31 -24.87
N LEU A 45 -0.09 -21.01 -24.10
CA LEU A 45 -0.45 -21.78 -22.89
C LEU A 45 -1.21 -23.05 -23.27
N ALA A 46 -0.68 -24.19 -22.81
CA ALA A 46 -1.42 -25.44 -22.77
C ALA A 46 -2.63 -25.32 -21.85
N ASP A 47 -3.68 -26.11 -22.10
CA ASP A 47 -4.94 -26.04 -21.34
C ASP A 47 -4.75 -26.30 -19.84
N ALA A 48 -3.85 -27.23 -19.49
CA ALA A 48 -3.54 -27.54 -18.10
C ALA A 48 -2.90 -26.34 -17.37
N ASP A 49 -2.00 -25.61 -18.04
CA ASP A 49 -1.38 -24.41 -17.47
C ASP A 49 -2.37 -23.25 -17.40
N ARG A 50 -3.23 -23.11 -18.40
CA ARG A 50 -4.31 -22.12 -18.41
C ARG A 50 -5.26 -22.32 -17.24
N GLU A 51 -5.66 -23.56 -16.94
CA GLU A 51 -6.52 -23.85 -15.79
C GLU A 51 -5.81 -23.63 -14.46
N ALA A 52 -4.53 -23.98 -14.34
CA ALA A 52 -3.73 -23.67 -13.17
C ALA A 52 -3.68 -22.15 -12.91
N LEU A 53 -3.40 -21.36 -13.95
CA LEU A 53 -3.38 -19.89 -13.86
C LEU A 53 -4.75 -19.29 -13.53
N ARG A 54 -5.87 -19.88 -13.98
CA ARG A 54 -7.22 -19.49 -13.52
C ARG A 54 -7.39 -19.73 -12.02
N GLY A 55 -6.81 -20.79 -11.48
CA GLY A 55 -6.76 -21.04 -10.05
C GLY A 55 -6.03 -19.92 -9.31
N GLU A 56 -4.84 -19.56 -9.80
CA GLU A 56 -4.03 -18.46 -9.25
C GLU A 56 -4.73 -17.10 -9.35
N ALA A 57 -5.36 -16.79 -10.49
CA ALA A 57 -6.11 -15.54 -10.68
C ALA A 57 -7.25 -15.40 -9.66
N ARG A 58 -8.01 -16.47 -9.42
CA ARG A 58 -9.06 -16.49 -8.39
C ARG A 58 -8.49 -16.29 -6.98
N ALA A 59 -7.36 -16.92 -6.67
CA ALA A 59 -6.70 -16.78 -5.37
C ALA A 59 -6.15 -15.37 -5.13
N LEU A 60 -5.58 -14.74 -6.17
CA LEU A 60 -5.09 -13.36 -6.14
C LEU A 60 -6.26 -12.37 -6.04
N ALA A 61 -7.35 -12.57 -6.79
CA ALA A 61 -8.55 -11.75 -6.70
C ALA A 61 -9.11 -11.70 -5.27
N ALA A 62 -9.15 -12.85 -4.57
CA ALA A 62 -9.54 -12.89 -3.16
C ALA A 62 -8.60 -12.09 -2.25
N ALA A 63 -7.29 -12.12 -2.51
CA ALA A 63 -6.30 -11.34 -1.76
C ALA A 63 -6.44 -9.83 -2.02
N VAL A 64 -6.65 -9.43 -3.28
CA VAL A 64 -6.92 -8.05 -3.69
C VAL A 64 -8.18 -7.53 -3.01
N GLN A 65 -9.23 -8.35 -2.93
CA GLN A 65 -10.47 -7.97 -2.25
C GLN A 65 -10.27 -7.79 -0.74
N ALA A 66 -9.50 -8.67 -0.09
CA ALA A 66 -9.16 -8.54 1.33
C ALA A 66 -8.37 -7.25 1.60
N LEU A 67 -7.34 -6.97 0.81
CA LEU A 67 -6.58 -5.73 0.91
C LEU A 67 -7.46 -4.50 0.68
N SER A 68 -8.33 -4.52 -0.34
CA SER A 68 -9.30 -3.44 -0.58
C SER A 68 -10.21 -3.20 0.62
N GLY A 69 -10.60 -4.27 1.32
CA GLY A 69 -11.39 -4.22 2.55
C GLY A 69 -10.66 -3.54 3.71
N ALA A 70 -9.33 -3.63 3.78
CA ALA A 70 -8.53 -2.96 4.80
C ALA A 70 -8.13 -1.52 4.41
N VAL A 71 -7.87 -1.27 3.12
CA VAL A 71 -7.49 0.06 2.61
C VAL A 71 -8.61 1.07 2.82
N LYS A 72 -9.86 0.72 2.49
CA LYS A 72 -10.99 1.65 2.56
C LYS A 72 -11.21 2.22 3.98
N PRO A 73 -11.36 1.42 5.04
CA PRO A 73 -11.52 1.94 6.41
C PRO A 73 -10.36 2.82 6.86
N TYR A 74 -9.11 2.44 6.56
CA TYR A 74 -7.95 3.25 6.94
C TYR A 74 -7.95 4.60 6.23
N ARG A 75 -8.18 4.62 4.90
CA ARG A 75 -8.28 5.85 4.12
C ARG A 75 -9.42 6.74 4.59
N ASP A 76 -10.63 6.18 4.71
CA ASP A 76 -11.81 6.94 5.14
C ASP A 76 -11.60 7.55 6.54
N PHE A 77 -10.91 6.85 7.43
CA PHE A 77 -10.51 7.36 8.74
C PHE A 77 -9.51 8.53 8.63
N LEU A 78 -8.48 8.41 7.79
CA LEU A 78 -7.50 9.48 7.57
C LEU A 78 -8.19 10.74 7.03
N GLU A 79 -9.05 10.58 6.02
CA GLU A 79 -9.71 11.68 5.31
C GLU A 79 -10.82 12.37 6.10
N ARG A 80 -11.46 11.67 7.05
CA ARG A 80 -12.63 12.21 7.77
C ARG A 80 -12.35 12.45 9.24
N THR A 81 -11.88 11.42 9.94
CA THR A 81 -11.68 11.47 11.39
C THR A 81 -10.41 12.21 11.73
N ARG A 82 -9.26 11.79 11.18
CA ARG A 82 -7.96 12.37 11.54
C ARG A 82 -7.88 13.85 11.18
N VAL A 83 -8.41 14.26 10.02
CA VAL A 83 -8.44 15.68 9.64
C VAL A 83 -9.23 16.55 10.63
N ARG A 84 -10.31 16.02 11.23
CA ARG A 84 -11.13 16.75 12.21
C ARG A 84 -10.35 17.02 13.49
N TYR A 85 -9.66 16.01 14.02
CA TYR A 85 -8.81 16.18 15.21
C TYR A 85 -7.65 17.14 14.93
N ARG A 86 -6.99 17.02 13.77
CA ARG A 86 -5.95 17.98 13.35
C ARG A 86 -6.50 19.40 13.20
N GLY A 87 -7.73 19.54 12.72
CA GLY A 87 -8.43 20.83 12.64
C GLY A 87 -8.61 21.49 14.01
N ARG A 88 -9.03 20.71 15.03
CA ARG A 88 -9.14 21.21 16.41
C ARG A 88 -7.81 21.68 16.98
N VAL A 89 -6.74 20.91 16.77
CA VAL A 89 -5.39 21.30 17.19
C VAL A 89 -4.98 22.63 16.55
N ARG A 90 -5.15 22.79 15.23
CA ARG A 90 -4.82 24.05 14.54
C ARG A 90 -5.59 25.25 15.08
N VAL A 91 -6.87 25.07 15.41
CA VAL A 91 -7.69 26.13 16.04
C VAL A 91 -7.15 26.46 17.43
N ALA A 92 -6.86 25.45 18.26
CA ALA A 92 -6.31 25.69 19.60
C ALA A 92 -4.93 26.37 19.55
N GLU A 93 -4.06 25.98 18.63
CA GLU A 93 -2.78 26.65 18.35
C GLU A 93 -2.96 28.11 17.92
N HIS A 94 -4.00 28.40 17.13
CA HIS A 94 -4.33 29.77 16.75
C HIS A 94 -4.79 30.59 17.96
N LEU A 95 -5.67 30.04 18.81
CA LEU A 95 -6.14 30.72 20.02
C LEU A 95 -5.00 31.05 20.97
N VAL A 96 -4.07 30.11 21.21
CA VAL A 96 -2.88 30.35 22.04
C VAL A 96 -2.03 31.51 21.49
N ARG A 97 -1.86 31.57 20.16
CA ARG A 97 -1.11 32.67 19.51
C ARG A 97 -1.86 34.00 19.59
N ALA A 98 -3.18 34.00 19.43
CA ALA A 98 -4.00 35.21 19.41
C ALA A 98 -4.21 35.82 20.81
N SER A 99 -4.31 35.00 21.85
CA SER A 99 -4.55 35.46 23.23
C SER A 99 -3.27 35.75 24.02
N GLY A 100 -2.09 35.60 23.43
CA GLY A 100 -0.82 35.75 24.17
C GLY A 100 -0.60 34.67 25.23
N ALA A 101 -1.08 33.44 24.97
CA ALA A 101 -0.96 32.28 25.87
C ALA A 101 -1.69 32.38 27.21
N GLU A 102 -2.87 33.01 27.24
CA GLU A 102 -3.79 32.91 28.38
C GLU A 102 -4.07 31.44 28.77
N GLY A 103 -4.16 31.18 30.08
CA GLY A 103 -4.26 29.82 30.63
C GLY A 103 -5.42 28.99 30.05
N ALA A 104 -6.55 29.61 29.72
CA ALA A 104 -7.67 28.93 29.07
C ALA A 104 -7.35 28.44 27.66
N ALA A 105 -6.66 29.25 26.85
CA ALA A 105 -6.24 28.86 25.50
C ALA A 105 -5.19 27.74 25.54
N ARG A 106 -4.27 27.79 26.51
CA ARG A 106 -3.28 26.73 26.76
C ARG A 106 -3.95 25.39 27.11
N ALA A 107 -4.91 25.43 28.04
CA ALA A 107 -5.69 24.25 28.44
C ALA A 107 -6.47 23.65 27.27
N HIS A 108 -7.04 24.48 26.39
CA HIS A 108 -7.69 24.01 25.16
C HIS A 108 -6.74 23.29 24.21
N LEU A 109 -5.51 23.79 24.04
CA LEU A 109 -4.50 23.14 23.22
C LEU A 109 -4.07 21.78 23.80
N GLU A 110 -3.81 21.72 25.11
CA GLU A 110 -3.46 20.48 25.79
C GLU A 110 -4.57 19.43 25.67
N ALA A 111 -5.83 19.82 25.83
CA ALA A 111 -6.97 18.94 25.62
C ALA A 111 -7.05 18.42 24.18
N ALA A 112 -6.89 19.30 23.17
CA ALA A 112 -6.94 18.91 21.76
C ALA A 112 -5.80 17.95 21.37
N LEU A 113 -4.60 18.16 21.91
CA LEU A 113 -3.46 17.27 21.72
C LEU A 113 -3.67 15.90 22.39
N SER A 114 -4.21 15.89 23.61
CA SER A 114 -4.54 14.65 24.32
C SER A 114 -5.60 13.84 23.57
N GLU A 115 -6.66 14.51 23.10
CA GLU A 115 -7.69 13.90 22.25
C GLU A 115 -7.12 13.32 20.95
N LEU A 116 -6.22 14.04 20.26
CA LEU A 116 -5.56 13.55 19.06
C LEU A 116 -4.72 12.32 19.36
N ALA A 117 -3.93 12.33 20.43
CA ALA A 117 -3.09 11.20 20.84
C ALA A 117 -3.94 9.97 21.20
N ALA A 118 -5.03 10.15 21.95
CA ALA A 118 -5.95 9.07 22.27
C ALA A 118 -6.61 8.47 21.02
N MET A 119 -7.01 9.30 20.05
CA MET A 119 -7.58 8.86 18.77
C MET A 119 -6.54 8.12 17.90
N GLU A 120 -5.30 8.60 17.84
CA GLU A 120 -4.20 7.91 17.14
C GLU A 120 -3.95 6.52 17.74
N ALA A 121 -3.98 6.41 19.08
CA ALA A 121 -3.75 5.14 19.77
C ALA A 121 -4.92 4.15 19.62
N THR A 122 -6.16 4.62 19.79
CA THR A 122 -7.35 3.75 19.86
C THR A 122 -7.96 3.42 18.51
N GLN A 123 -7.73 4.26 17.49
CA GLN A 123 -8.35 4.10 16.17
C GLN A 123 -7.33 3.93 15.05
N ARG A 124 -6.36 4.86 14.90
CA ARG A 124 -5.41 4.79 13.77
C ARG A 124 -4.55 3.53 13.85
N ARG A 125 -3.95 3.25 15.02
CA ARG A 125 -3.03 2.12 15.17
C ARG A 125 -3.67 0.78 14.79
N PRO A 126 -4.85 0.40 15.32
CA PRO A 126 -5.53 -0.83 14.90
C PRO A 126 -5.82 -0.89 13.39
N LEU A 127 -6.27 0.22 12.79
CA LEU A 127 -6.54 0.25 11.34
C LEU A 127 -5.25 0.11 10.52
N LYS A 128 -4.15 0.75 10.94
CA LYS A 128 -2.85 0.62 10.28
C LYS A 128 -2.30 -0.79 10.43
N GLU A 129 -2.40 -1.40 11.60
CA GLU A 129 -1.99 -2.79 11.86
C GLU A 129 -2.78 -3.78 11.00
N ALA A 130 -4.11 -3.60 10.88
CA ALA A 130 -4.94 -4.41 9.99
C ALA A 130 -4.54 -4.26 8.51
N LEU A 131 -4.29 -3.02 8.06
CA LEU A 131 -3.80 -2.77 6.70
C LEU A 131 -2.44 -3.42 6.45
N SER A 132 -1.48 -3.27 7.37
CA SER A 132 -0.16 -3.89 7.26
C SER A 132 -0.25 -5.41 7.21
N ALA A 133 -1.12 -6.03 8.02
CA ALA A 133 -1.34 -7.47 7.98
C ALA A 133 -1.88 -7.96 6.62
N GLU A 134 -2.78 -7.22 5.98
CA GLU A 134 -3.26 -7.56 4.64
C GLU A 134 -2.20 -7.36 3.56
N ILE A 135 -1.33 -6.35 3.68
CA ILE A 135 -0.18 -6.17 2.79
C ILE A 135 0.77 -7.37 2.91
N ASP A 136 1.06 -7.84 4.13
CA ASP A 136 1.90 -9.01 4.36
C ASP A 136 1.29 -10.28 3.77
N ARG A 137 0.00 -10.52 3.99
CA ARG A 137 -0.74 -11.65 3.41
C ARG A 137 -0.75 -11.63 1.89
N LEU A 138 -0.93 -10.45 1.28
CA LEU A 138 -0.86 -10.30 -0.18
C LEU A 138 0.52 -10.72 -0.68
N ARG A 139 1.60 -10.20 -0.07
CA ARG A 139 2.97 -10.51 -0.49
C ARG A 139 3.30 -11.99 -0.36
N GLU A 140 2.89 -12.62 0.74
CA GLU A 140 3.06 -14.06 0.95
C GLU A 140 2.32 -14.87 -0.13
N ARG A 141 1.07 -14.51 -0.42
CA ARG A 141 0.29 -15.17 -1.47
C ARG A 141 0.94 -15.03 -2.84
N MET A 142 1.49 -13.87 -3.16
CA MET A 142 2.19 -13.65 -4.43
C MET A 142 3.50 -14.43 -4.51
N ALA A 143 4.27 -14.53 -3.42
CA ALA A 143 5.44 -15.39 -3.38
C ALA A 143 5.08 -16.88 -3.58
N HIS A 144 3.99 -17.34 -2.97
CA HIS A 144 3.49 -18.69 -3.18
C HIS A 144 2.96 -18.93 -4.61
N MET A 145 2.30 -17.93 -5.20
CA MET A 145 1.88 -17.96 -6.60
C MET A 145 3.11 -18.08 -7.52
N ASP A 146 4.12 -17.23 -7.35
CA ASP A 146 5.36 -17.28 -8.13
C ASP A 146 6.03 -18.66 -8.05
N ALA A 147 6.11 -19.26 -6.86
CA ALA A 147 6.67 -20.59 -6.68
C ALA A 147 5.89 -21.66 -7.47
N ARG A 148 4.55 -21.67 -7.39
CA ARG A 148 3.71 -22.63 -8.13
C ARG A 148 3.75 -22.40 -9.63
N VAL A 149 3.83 -21.15 -10.07
CA VAL A 149 3.94 -20.81 -11.49
C VAL A 149 5.31 -21.23 -12.03
N ALA A 150 6.38 -21.07 -11.26
CA ALA A 150 7.75 -21.45 -11.65
C ALA A 150 7.94 -22.96 -11.86
N GLU A 151 7.11 -23.80 -11.22
CA GLU A 151 7.10 -25.25 -11.45
C GLU A 151 6.62 -25.63 -12.87
N ARG A 152 5.94 -24.71 -13.56
CA ARG A 152 5.23 -24.99 -14.81
C ARG A 152 5.66 -24.10 -15.97
N LEU A 153 5.99 -22.85 -15.68
CA LEU A 153 6.22 -21.80 -16.64
C LEU A 153 7.60 -21.15 -16.42
N SER A 154 8.10 -20.51 -17.47
CA SER A 154 9.44 -19.93 -17.45
C SER A 154 9.51 -18.72 -16.51
N ALA A 155 10.71 -18.42 -16.02
CA ALA A 155 10.95 -17.19 -15.27
C ALA A 155 10.55 -15.93 -16.06
N ALA A 156 10.74 -15.94 -17.39
CA ALA A 156 10.32 -14.84 -18.26
C ALA A 156 8.80 -14.62 -18.27
N PHE A 157 8.00 -15.69 -18.14
CA PHE A 157 6.55 -15.57 -17.97
C PHE A 157 6.21 -14.94 -16.61
N ILE A 158 6.91 -15.31 -15.54
CA ILE A 158 6.70 -14.70 -14.22
C ILE A 158 7.04 -13.21 -14.28
N GLU A 159 8.14 -12.81 -14.92
CA GLU A 159 8.46 -11.38 -15.11
C GLU A 159 7.32 -10.61 -15.77
N SER A 160 6.69 -11.18 -16.80
CA SER A 160 5.66 -10.48 -17.56
C SER A 160 4.39 -10.24 -16.76
N LEU A 161 4.18 -10.90 -15.61
CA LEU A 161 3.06 -10.65 -14.72
C LEU A 161 3.18 -9.33 -13.96
N TYR A 162 4.39 -8.81 -13.78
CA TYR A 162 4.65 -7.69 -12.89
C TYR A 162 4.80 -6.39 -13.67
N PRO A 163 4.03 -5.34 -13.35
CA PRO A 163 4.23 -4.04 -13.96
C PRO A 163 5.62 -3.48 -13.55
N PRO A 164 6.28 -2.73 -14.44
CA PRO A 164 7.56 -2.12 -14.12
C PRO A 164 7.39 -1.10 -12.98
N LEU A 165 8.28 -1.15 -12.00
CA LEU A 165 8.33 -0.21 -10.89
C LEU A 165 9.34 0.91 -11.16
N THR A 166 9.03 2.13 -10.72
CA THR A 166 9.95 3.27 -10.72
C THR A 166 10.26 3.73 -9.30
N ALA A 167 11.30 4.59 -9.19
CA ALA A 167 11.70 5.24 -7.94
C ALA A 167 11.93 4.27 -6.77
N GLY A 168 12.87 3.32 -6.91
CA GLY A 168 13.27 2.40 -5.84
C GLY A 168 12.13 1.49 -5.37
N ALA A 169 11.45 0.82 -6.31
CA ALA A 169 10.30 -0.06 -6.06
C ALA A 169 9.09 0.60 -5.36
N SER A 170 8.99 1.93 -5.32
CA SER A 170 7.97 2.62 -4.51
C SER A 170 6.74 3.08 -5.30
N ARG A 171 6.85 3.12 -6.62
CA ARG A 171 5.80 3.60 -7.54
C ARG A 171 5.67 2.67 -8.74
N VAL A 172 4.44 2.52 -9.21
CA VAL A 172 4.20 2.05 -10.57
C VAL A 172 4.59 3.20 -11.51
N ALA A 173 5.23 2.90 -12.63
CA ALA A 173 5.95 3.87 -13.45
C ALA A 173 5.16 5.12 -13.89
N ASP A 174 3.83 5.04 -13.91
CA ASP A 174 2.97 6.00 -14.60
C ASP A 174 2.25 7.04 -13.74
N ASP A 175 2.50 7.23 -12.43
CA ASP A 175 1.83 8.33 -11.71
C ASP A 175 2.51 8.92 -10.47
N GLY A 176 2.45 10.26 -10.38
CA GLY A 176 2.84 11.07 -9.23
C GLY A 176 1.70 11.20 -8.23
N ASP A 177 1.76 10.42 -7.13
CA ASP A 177 0.75 10.46 -6.06
C ASP A 177 1.26 11.25 -4.84
N PRO A 178 0.55 12.31 -4.38
CA PRO A 178 0.89 13.13 -3.22
C PRO A 178 0.70 12.45 -1.85
N ASP A 179 0.34 11.17 -1.79
CA ASP A 179 0.12 10.40 -0.55
C ASP A 179 1.42 10.01 0.21
N ASP A 180 2.50 10.77 0.05
CA ASP A 180 3.74 10.56 0.79
C ASP A 180 3.49 10.96 2.27
N ASP A 181 3.29 9.95 3.10
CA ASP A 181 3.25 10.00 4.58
C ASP A 181 4.66 10.33 5.15
N ALA A 182 5.39 11.24 4.49
CA ALA A 182 6.51 11.94 5.09
C ALA A 182 5.92 12.78 6.22
N THR A 183 5.94 12.20 7.41
CA THR A 183 5.69 12.90 8.66
C THR A 183 6.61 14.11 8.69
N ALA A 184 6.09 15.26 8.30
CA ALA A 184 6.67 16.53 8.68
C ALA A 184 6.62 16.55 10.21
N SER A 185 7.76 16.23 10.83
CA SER A 185 8.00 16.55 12.22
C SER A 185 7.61 18.02 12.40
N PRO A 186 6.77 18.36 13.38
CA PRO A 186 6.60 19.76 13.73
C PRO A 186 7.98 20.28 14.14
N ARG A 187 8.46 21.28 13.42
CA ARG A 187 9.57 22.13 13.87
C ARG A 187 9.07 23.07 14.95
#